data_AF-G4Z4D5-F1
#
_entry.id   AF-G4Z4D5-F1
#
_cell.length_a   1.000
_cell.length_b   1.000
_cell.length_c   1.000
_cell.angle_alpha   90.00
_cell.angle_beta   90.00
_cell.angle_gamma   90.00
#
_symmetry.space_group_name_H-M   'P 1'
#
loop_
_entity.id
_entity.type
_entity.pdbx_description
1 polymer ?
#
loop_
_entity_poly.entity_id
_entity_poly.type
_entity_poly.pdbx_seq_one_letter_code
_entity_poly.pdbx_strand_id
1 'polypeptide(L)'
;MQQHPSLTLRSSQSVSKCRNEIEEQDLSVLFSSLAKVMIEESMGAARVFNVDETAVNTTREHKQVIAAKGSKNVWHKYVKTHF
;
A
#
# COMPACT_ATOMS: atom_id res chain seq x y z
N MET A 1 9.40 7.25 -20.33
CA MET A 1 9.21 7.18 -18.87
C MET A 1 9.94 5.95 -18.36
N GLN A 2 10.93 6.14 -17.50
CA GLN A 2 11.74 5.06 -16.94
C GLN A 2 11.15 4.68 -15.59
N GLN A 3 10.58 3.48 -15.48
CA GLN A 3 10.03 3.01 -14.21
C GLN A 3 11.16 2.78 -13.21
N HIS A 4 10.91 3.13 -11.94
CA HIS A 4 11.87 2.90 -10.87
C HIS A 4 12.19 1.40 -10.75
N PRO A 5 13.47 0.97 -10.80
CA PRO A 5 13.86 -0.43 -11.00
C PRO A 5 13.43 -1.38 -9.87
N SER A 6 13.13 -0.85 -8.69
CA SER A 6 12.66 -1.62 -7.53
C SER A 6 11.13 -1.73 -7.44
N LEU A 7 10.38 -1.07 -8.32
CA LEU A 7 8.92 -1.05 -8.33
C LEU A 7 8.37 -1.85 -9.51
N THR A 8 7.20 -2.45 -9.32
CA THR A 8 6.49 -3.19 -10.37
C THR A 8 4.98 -3.03 -10.23
N LEU A 9 4.27 -3.11 -11.34
CA LEU A 9 2.81 -3.23 -11.35
C LEU A 9 2.39 -4.61 -10.87
N ARG A 10 1.38 -4.66 -10.02
CA ARG A 10 0.79 -5.91 -9.48
C ARG A 10 -0.72 -5.81 -9.45
N SER A 11 -1.39 -6.92 -9.73
CA SER A 11 -2.82 -7.07 -9.45
C SER A 11 -3.02 -7.28 -7.96
N SER A 12 -3.75 -6.38 -7.31
CA SER A 12 -4.11 -6.49 -5.91
C SER A 12 -5.12 -7.63 -5.69
N GLN A 13 -4.97 -8.36 -4.58
CA GLN A 13 -5.91 -9.41 -4.20
C GLN A 13 -7.01 -8.87 -3.26
N SER A 14 -8.23 -9.35 -3.45
CA SER A 14 -9.38 -8.96 -2.63
C SER A 14 -9.33 -9.66 -1.28
N VAL A 15 -9.43 -8.90 -0.18
CA VAL A 15 -9.57 -9.46 1.17
C VAL A 15 -11.03 -9.37 1.60
N SER A 16 -11.61 -10.51 1.99
CA SER A 16 -13.03 -10.64 2.34
C SER A 16 -13.36 -10.36 3.81
N LYS A 17 -12.35 -10.31 4.70
CA LYS A 17 -12.57 -10.34 6.14
C LYS A 17 -12.64 -8.94 6.75
N CYS A 18 -13.74 -8.63 7.42
CA CYS A 18 -13.78 -7.54 8.40
C CYS A 18 -12.79 -7.87 9.52
N ARG A 19 -11.89 -6.94 9.84
CA ARG A 19 -11.07 -7.03 11.05
C ARG A 19 -11.97 -6.69 12.25
N ASN A 20 -11.75 -7.38 13.37
CA ASN A 20 -12.48 -7.18 14.63
C ASN A 20 -12.49 -5.70 15.05
N GLU A 21 -13.38 -5.36 15.98
CA GLU A 21 -13.38 -4.04 16.62
C GLU A 21 -11.98 -3.69 17.14
N ILE A 22 -11.57 -2.44 16.91
CA ILE A 22 -10.23 -1.94 17.23
C ILE A 22 -10.28 -1.36 18.64
N GLU A 23 -9.44 -1.85 19.53
CA GLU A 23 -9.27 -1.28 20.87
C GLU A 23 -8.20 -0.18 20.89
N GLU A 24 -8.22 0.67 21.92
CA GLU A 24 -7.21 1.73 22.08
C GLU A 24 -5.78 1.16 22.16
N GLN A 25 -5.63 -0.02 22.77
CA GLN A 25 -4.36 -0.73 22.85
C GLN A 25 -3.83 -1.13 21.47
N ASP A 26 -4.70 -1.54 20.55
CA ASP A 26 -4.32 -1.88 19.17
C ASP A 26 -3.78 -0.66 18.42
N LEU A 27 -4.36 0.52 18.65
CA LEU A 27 -3.87 1.77 18.08
C LEU A 27 -2.47 2.11 18.60
N SER A 28 -2.24 1.97 19.90
CA SER A 28 -0.93 2.21 20.50
C SER A 28 0.15 1.30 19.91
N VAL A 29 -0.16 0.01 19.73
CA VAL A 29 0.73 -0.97 19.08
C VAL A 29 0.98 -0.60 17.62
N LEU A 30 -0.06 -0.17 16.89
CA LEU A 30 0.08 0.27 15.50
C LEU A 30 1.02 1.48 15.38
N PHE A 31 0.82 2.52 16.18
CA PHE A 31 1.65 3.73 16.11
C PHE A 31 3.10 3.45 16.53
N SER A 32 3.29 2.67 17.58
CA SER A 32 4.63 2.30 18.05
C SER A 32 5.40 1.46 17.02
N SER A 33 4.73 0.48 16.40
CA SER A 33 5.34 -0.34 15.34
C SER A 33 5.62 0.48 14.09
N LEU A 34 4.72 1.40 13.71
CA LEU A 34 4.93 2.28 12.57
C LEU A 34 6.11 3.23 12.80
N ALA A 35 6.22 3.85 13.98
CA ALA A 35 7.33 4.73 14.32
C ALA A 35 8.68 3.98 14.25
N LYS A 36 8.71 2.76 14.79
CA LYS A 36 9.89 1.89 14.72
C LYS A 36 10.30 1.62 13.27
N VAL A 37 9.36 1.20 12.43
CA VAL A 37 9.63 0.91 11.00
C VAL A 37 10.08 2.16 10.25
N MET A 38 9.48 3.32 10.51
CA MET A 38 9.87 4.58 9.86
C MET A 38 11.33 4.93 10.13
N ILE A 39 11.78 4.71 11.37
CA ILE A 39 13.17 4.93 11.79
C ILE A 39 14.10 3.87 11.19
N GLU A 40 13.79 2.59 11.37
CA GLU A 40 14.64 1.46 10.94
C GLU A 40 14.81 1.41 9.41
N GLU A 41 13.74 1.66 8.66
CA GLU A 41 13.76 1.59 7.19
C GLU A 41 14.19 2.90 6.53
N SER A 42 14.52 3.92 7.33
CA SER A 42 14.85 5.27 6.87
C SER A 42 13.84 5.75 5.83
N MET A 43 12.56 5.70 6.19
CA MET A 43 11.44 6.08 5.32
C MET A 43 11.44 7.61 5.11
N GLY A 44 12.35 8.09 4.27
CA GLY A 44 12.55 9.49 3.92
C GLY A 44 12.13 9.81 2.49
N ALA A 45 12.46 11.01 2.03
CA ALA A 45 12.08 11.55 0.72
C ALA A 45 12.47 10.64 -0.47
N ALA A 46 13.54 9.84 -0.35
CA ALA A 46 13.97 8.90 -1.38
C ALA A 46 12.96 7.76 -1.67
N ARG A 47 11.96 7.55 -0.79
CA ARG A 47 10.87 6.60 -0.99
C ARG A 47 9.55 7.26 -1.40
N VAL A 48 9.57 8.56 -1.68
CA VAL A 48 8.43 9.29 -2.27
C VAL A 48 8.59 9.25 -3.78
N PHE A 49 7.68 8.55 -4.45
CA PHE A 49 7.68 8.41 -5.91
C PHE A 49 6.58 9.28 -6.49
N ASN A 50 6.88 10.03 -7.56
CA ASN A 50 5.84 10.75 -8.26
C ASN A 50 4.96 9.77 -9.05
N VAL A 51 3.66 10.06 -9.11
CA VAL A 51 2.68 9.15 -9.72
C VAL A 51 2.85 9.10 -11.24
N ASP A 52 3.29 10.20 -11.87
CA ASP A 52 3.58 10.26 -13.30
C ASP A 52 4.75 9.33 -13.72
N GLU A 53 5.80 9.21 -12.90
CA GLU A 53 6.95 8.33 -13.14
C GLU A 53 6.58 6.83 -13.16
N THR A 54 5.44 6.48 -12.57
CA THR A 54 5.03 5.07 -12.38
C THR A 54 4.02 4.57 -13.41
N ALA A 55 3.58 5.44 -14.34
CA ALA A 55 2.69 5.11 -15.46
C ALA A 55 1.40 4.36 -15.03
N VAL A 56 0.91 4.62 -13.82
CA VAL A 56 -0.30 3.99 -13.31
C VAL A 56 -1.53 4.71 -13.81
N ASN A 57 -2.38 3.98 -14.51
CA ASN A 57 -3.70 4.45 -14.88
C ASN A 57 -4.60 4.41 -13.63
N THR A 58 -5.06 5.56 -13.14
CA THR A 58 -5.91 5.66 -11.94
C THR A 58 -7.38 5.30 -12.20
N THR A 59 -7.69 4.73 -13.36
CA THR A 59 -9.04 4.28 -13.70
C THR A 59 -9.46 3.16 -12.76
N ARG A 60 -10.57 3.39 -12.04
CA ARG A 60 -11.10 2.53 -10.95
C ARG A 60 -11.31 1.06 -11.34
N GLU A 61 -11.39 0.76 -12.63
CA GLU A 61 -11.61 -0.59 -13.15
C GLU A 61 -10.37 -1.49 -13.01
N HIS A 62 -9.17 -0.91 -13.00
CA HIS A 62 -7.94 -1.67 -12.93
C HIS A 62 -7.46 -1.78 -11.48
N LYS A 63 -7.54 -2.99 -10.92
CA LYS A 63 -7.01 -3.37 -9.59
C LYS A 63 -5.47 -3.39 -9.53
N GLN A 64 -4.81 -2.64 -10.42
CA GLN A 64 -3.37 -2.58 -10.54
C GLN A 64 -2.81 -1.56 -9.56
N VAL A 65 -1.80 -1.98 -8.82
CA VAL A 65 -1.11 -1.16 -7.83
C VAL A 65 0.39 -1.25 -8.05
N ILE A 66 1.12 -0.25 -7.57
CA ILE A 66 2.58 -0.26 -7.55
C ILE A 66 3.01 -0.94 -6.26
N ALA A 67 3.90 -1.92 -6.37
CA ALA A 67 4.48 -2.56 -5.21
C ALA A 67 5.98 -2.73 -5.41
N ALA A 68 6.71 -2.85 -4.30
CA ALA A 68 8.10 -3.28 -4.34
C ALA A 68 8.21 -4.65 -5.04
N LYS A 69 9.19 -4.77 -5.93
CA LYS A 69 9.47 -6.01 -6.67
C LYS A 69 9.72 -7.14 -5.67
N GLY A 70 9.00 -8.26 -5.85
CA GLY A 70 9.04 -9.40 -4.93
C GLY A 70 8.11 -9.32 -3.72
N SER A 71 7.40 -8.20 -3.51
CA SER A 71 6.43 -8.10 -2.41
C SER A 71 5.30 -9.14 -2.59
N LYS A 72 5.05 -9.91 -1.52
CA LYS A 72 3.95 -10.90 -1.46
C LYS A 72 2.66 -10.30 -0.92
N ASN A 73 2.74 -9.14 -0.26
CA ASN A 73 1.64 -8.54 0.47
C ASN A 73 0.98 -7.41 -0.33
N VAL A 74 0.23 -7.77 -1.37
CA VAL A 74 -0.44 -6.80 -2.25
C VAL A 74 -1.95 -7.04 -2.24
N TRP A 75 -2.68 -6.21 -1.49
CA TRP A 75 -4.11 -6.43 -1.21
C TRP A 75 -4.93 -5.16 -1.37
N HIS A 76 -6.23 -5.32 -1.69
CA HIS A 76 -7.20 -4.23 -1.69
C HIS A 76 -8.44 -4.61 -0.86
N LYS A 77 -9.10 -3.61 -0.26
CA LYS A 77 -10.44 -3.78 0.32
C LYS A 77 -11.46 -3.52 -0.78
N TYR A 78 -12.38 -4.44 -1.01
CA TYR A 78 -13.52 -4.16 -1.87
C TYR A 78 -14.50 -3.29 -1.09
N VAL A 79 -14.54 -1.99 -1.40
CA VAL A 79 -15.54 -1.07 -0.84
C VAL A 79 -16.67 -0.97 -1.85
N LYS A 80 -17.78 -1.65 -1.60
CA LYS A 80 -18.99 -1.51 -2.41
C LYS A 80 -19.66 -0.20 -1.98
N THR A 81 -19.37 0.88 -2.68
CA THR A 81 -20.13 2.13 -2.52
C THR A 81 -21.50 1.92 -3.13
N HIS A 82 -22.53 1.81 -2.29
CA HIS A 82 -23.91 2.00 -2.71
C HIS A 82 -24.10 3.51 -2.85
N PHE A 83 -24.18 3.99 -4.10
CA PHE A 83 -24.74 5.30 -4.41
C PHE A 83 -26.26 5.14 -4.54
#